data_AF-A0A2V6PA96-F1
#
_entry.id   AF-A0A2V6PA96-F1
#
_cell.length_a   1.000
_cell.length_b   1.000
_cell.length_c   1.000
_cell.angle_alpha   90.00
_cell.angle_beta   90.00
_cell.angle_gamma   90.00
#
_symmetry.space_group_name_H-M   'P 1'
#
loop_
_entity.id
_entity.type
_entity.pdbx_description
1 polymer ?
#
loop_
_entity_poly.entity_id
_entity_poly.type
_entity_poly.pdbx_seq_one_letter_code
_entity_poly.pdbx_strand_id
1 'polypeptide(L)'
;MRGWRSVDRKAEARETAQRHKSRALHVYQDDDGMVVVRGRLGPEAGAGLIQALTAARETLYQQRRAENAAPLADPSSETPTMAQQQADALALLAETSLHEGIEPGASGDRYQVVVHVDAPVLADPDQAGQSVLDD
;
A
#
# COMPACT_ATOMS: atom_id res chain seq x y z
N MET A 1 14.16 -43.54 -7.38
CA MET A 1 13.10 -43.06 -6.45
C MET A 1 13.32 -41.59 -6.18
N ARG A 2 12.46 -40.74 -6.75
CA ARG A 2 12.43 -39.29 -6.52
C ARG A 2 11.57 -39.03 -5.28
N GLY A 3 12.21 -38.65 -4.17
CA GLY A 3 11.53 -38.28 -2.93
C GLY A 3 11.34 -36.77 -2.88
N TRP A 4 10.08 -36.33 -2.93
CA TRP A 4 9.68 -34.94 -2.80
C TRP A 4 10.11 -34.40 -1.42
N ARG A 5 10.82 -33.26 -1.41
CA ARG A 5 11.09 -32.48 -0.20
C ARG A 5 9.78 -31.76 0.16
N SER A 6 9.06 -32.30 1.13
CA SER A 6 7.94 -31.62 1.78
C SER A 6 8.49 -30.41 2.53
N VAL A 7 8.51 -29.26 1.85
CA VAL A 7 8.75 -27.97 2.49
C VAL A 7 7.45 -27.61 3.20
N ASP A 8 7.57 -27.36 4.49
CA ASP A 8 6.49 -27.31 5.46
C ASP A 8 5.49 -26.17 5.17
N ARG A 9 4.43 -26.51 4.43
CA ARG A 9 3.29 -25.66 4.06
C ARG A 9 2.65 -24.93 5.25
N LYS A 10 2.92 -25.36 6.49
CA LYS A 10 2.43 -24.72 7.74
C LYS A 10 3.29 -23.55 8.20
N ALA A 11 4.56 -23.46 7.81
CA ALA A 11 5.45 -22.35 8.17
C ALA A 11 5.10 -21.09 7.35
N GLU A 12 4.89 -21.27 6.05
CA GLU A 12 4.56 -20.20 5.11
C GLU A 12 3.19 -19.57 5.42
N ALA A 13 2.17 -20.37 5.75
CA ALA A 13 0.84 -19.87 6.13
C ALA A 13 0.83 -19.06 7.45
N ARG A 14 1.70 -19.39 8.41
CA ARG A 14 1.83 -18.66 9.68
C ARG A 14 2.56 -17.33 9.50
N GLU A 15 3.56 -17.30 8.63
CA GLU A 15 4.29 -16.08 8.32
C GLU A 15 3.39 -15.06 7.60
N THR A 16 2.57 -15.51 6.65
CA THR A 16 1.59 -14.67 5.95
C THR A 16 0.50 -14.16 6.91
N ALA A 17 -0.04 -15.02 7.79
CA ALA A 17 -1.04 -14.62 8.78
C ALA A 17 -0.50 -13.60 9.81
N GLN A 18 0.77 -13.71 10.20
CA GLN A 18 1.40 -12.78 11.14
C GLN A 18 1.66 -11.41 10.49
N ARG A 19 2.02 -11.38 9.20
CA ARG A 19 2.17 -10.15 8.41
C ARG A 19 0.84 -9.38 8.32
N HIS A 20 -0.29 -10.07 8.09
CA HIS A 20 -1.62 -9.44 8.08
C HIS A 20 -2.09 -8.96 9.47
N LYS A 21 -1.68 -9.63 10.57
CA LYS A 21 -2.00 -9.21 11.94
C LYS A 21 -1.19 -8.00 12.44
N SER A 22 -0.12 -7.62 11.75
CA SER A 22 0.79 -6.53 12.16
C SER A 22 0.40 -5.13 11.65
N ARG A 23 -0.65 -5.03 10.83
CA ARG A 23 -1.12 -3.73 10.32
C ARG A 23 -1.80 -2.92 11.43
N ALA A 24 -1.35 -1.68 11.61
CA ALA A 24 -1.90 -0.77 12.60
C ALA A 24 -1.62 0.67 12.17
N LEU A 25 -2.51 1.60 12.51
CA LEU A 25 -2.30 3.03 12.37
C LEU A 25 -2.68 3.70 13.69
N HIS A 26 -1.75 4.48 14.24
CA HIS A 26 -1.91 5.25 15.45
C HIS A 26 -1.84 6.73 15.09
N VAL A 27 -2.86 7.48 15.51
CA VAL A 27 -2.94 8.93 15.33
C VAL A 27 -3.20 9.52 16.71
N TYR A 28 -2.34 10.43 17.12
CA TYR A 28 -2.47 11.15 18.40
C TYR A 28 -1.97 12.58 18.25
N GLN A 29 -2.44 13.45 19.13
CA GLN A 29 -1.91 14.80 19.26
C GLN A 29 -0.76 14.78 20.28
N ASP A 30 0.32 15.45 19.95
CA ASP A 30 1.44 15.70 20.85
C ASP A 30 1.17 16.96 21.71
N ASP A 31 2.00 17.20 22.72
CA ASP A 31 1.83 18.27 23.71
C ASP A 31 1.90 19.68 23.08
N ASP A 32 2.50 19.81 21.90
CA ASP A 32 2.58 21.04 21.10
C ASP A 32 1.36 21.27 20.19
N GLY A 33 0.38 20.35 20.21
CA GLY A 33 -0.81 20.40 19.37
C GLY A 33 -0.61 19.82 17.96
N MET A 34 0.58 19.30 17.65
CA MET A 34 0.85 18.66 16.36
C MET A 34 0.28 17.24 16.33
N VAL A 35 -0.19 16.80 15.16
CA VAL A 35 -0.71 15.43 14.98
C VAL A 35 0.41 14.51 14.53
N VAL A 36 0.68 13.48 15.32
CA VAL A 36 1.63 12.42 14.98
C VAL A 36 0.87 11.22 14.42
N VAL A 37 1.26 10.81 13.21
CA VAL A 37 0.73 9.62 12.54
C VAL A 37 1.83 8.57 12.46
N ARG A 38 1.59 7.39 13.03
CA ARG A 38 2.50 6.24 12.96
C ARG A 38 1.75 4.98 12.59
N GLY A 39 2.16 4.32 11.51
CA GLY A 39 1.49 3.09 11.09
C GLY A 39 2.39 2.11 10.36
N ARG A 40 1.93 0.86 10.35
CA ARG A 40 2.45 -0.23 9.53
C ARG A 40 1.33 -0.66 8.59
N LEU A 41 1.54 -0.46 7.29
CA LEU A 41 0.59 -0.83 6.25
C LEU A 41 0.98 -2.17 5.63
N GLY A 42 -0.02 -2.87 5.08
CA GLY A 42 0.23 -4.00 4.17
C GLY A 42 0.92 -3.51 2.89
N PRO A 43 1.57 -4.39 2.12
CA PRO A 43 2.35 -3.99 0.95
C PRO A 43 1.54 -3.17 -0.07
N GLU A 44 0.31 -3.58 -0.38
CA GLU A 44 -0.53 -2.92 -1.38
C GLU A 44 -0.95 -1.51 -0.91
N ALA A 45 -1.47 -1.41 0.31
CA ALA A 45 -1.87 -0.13 0.90
C ALA A 45 -0.67 0.80 1.12
N GLY A 46 0.50 0.26 1.49
CA GLY A 46 1.73 1.01 1.67
C GLY A 46 2.27 1.56 0.36
N ALA A 47 2.27 0.75 -0.71
CA ALA A 47 2.65 1.20 -2.05
C ALA A 47 1.72 2.32 -2.54
N GLY A 48 0.40 2.16 -2.36
CA GLY A 48 -0.59 3.19 -2.68
C GLY A 48 -0.34 4.50 -1.95
N LEU A 49 -0.05 4.46 -0.63
CA LEU A 49 0.27 5.66 0.14
C LEU A 49 1.54 6.36 -0.36
N ILE A 50 2.62 5.60 -0.62
CA ILE A 50 3.89 6.18 -1.11
C ILE A 50 3.67 6.87 -2.47
N GLN A 51 2.92 6.24 -3.37
CA GLN A 51 2.59 6.80 -4.67
C GLN A 51 1.74 8.07 -4.54
N ALA A 52 0.70 8.04 -3.70
CA ALA A 52 -0.19 9.18 -3.48
C ALA A 52 0.58 10.40 -2.91
N LEU A 53 1.46 10.18 -1.91
CA LEU A 53 2.30 11.25 -1.36
C LEU A 53 3.27 11.82 -2.39
N THR A 54 3.82 10.97 -3.25
CA THR A 54 4.73 11.41 -4.33
C THR A 54 3.97 12.29 -5.33
N ALA A 55 2.79 11.85 -5.78
CA ALA A 55 1.95 12.61 -6.71
C ALA A 55 1.49 13.94 -6.11
N ALA A 56 0.99 13.94 -4.86
CA ALA A 56 0.55 15.14 -4.18
C ALA A 56 1.68 16.18 -4.04
N ARG A 57 2.90 15.73 -3.70
CA ARG A 57 4.07 16.62 -3.65
C ARG A 57 4.41 17.21 -5.02
N GLU A 58 4.35 16.41 -6.08
CA GLU A 58 4.56 16.91 -7.44
C GLU A 58 3.51 17.96 -7.81
N THR A 59 2.23 17.74 -7.47
CA THR A 59 1.17 18.73 -7.65
C THR A 59 1.48 20.05 -6.94
N LEU A 60 1.87 20.00 -5.66
CA LEU A 60 2.24 21.20 -4.90
C LEU A 60 3.47 21.92 -5.51
N TYR A 61 4.45 21.16 -5.98
CA TYR A 61 5.62 21.73 -6.66
C TYR A 61 5.23 22.45 -7.96
N GLN A 62 4.35 21.85 -8.77
CA GLN A 62 3.89 22.48 -10.01
C GLN A 62 3.02 23.72 -9.74
N GLN A 63 2.17 23.69 -8.72
CA GLN A 63 1.39 24.85 -8.28
C GLN A 63 2.30 26.02 -7.88
N ARG A 64 3.27 25.76 -6.98
CA ARG A 64 4.24 26.78 -6.55
C ARG A 64 5.04 27.35 -7.72
N ARG A 65 5.39 26.51 -8.70
CA ARG A 65 6.10 26.91 -9.92
C ARG A 65 5.22 27.75 -10.84
N ALA A 66 3.93 27.44 -10.98
CA ALA A 66 2.99 28.21 -11.78
C ALA A 66 2.70 29.59 -11.15
N GLU A 67 2.62 29.64 -9.81
CA GLU A 67 2.41 30.87 -9.04
C GLU A 67 3.65 31.77 -9.06
N ASN A 68 4.86 31.18 -9.01
CA ASN A 68 6.13 31.91 -9.10
C ASN A 68 6.72 31.88 -10.52
N ALA A 69 6.06 32.55 -11.47
CA ALA A 69 6.51 32.65 -12.86
C ALA A 69 7.79 33.50 -13.08
N ALA A 70 8.30 34.19 -12.05
CA ALA A 70 9.52 35.00 -12.11
C ALA A 70 10.60 34.45 -11.16
N PRO A 71 11.83 34.16 -11.63
CA PRO A 71 12.94 33.82 -10.75
C PRO A 71 13.51 35.11 -10.14
N LEU A 72 12.83 35.64 -9.13
CA LEU A 72 13.36 36.66 -8.23
C LEU A 72 13.25 36.24 -6.76
N ALA A 73 12.94 34.96 -6.49
CA ALA A 73 12.92 34.45 -5.14
C ALA A 73 14.35 34.38 -4.59
N ASP A 74 14.59 35.23 -3.59
CA ASP A 74 15.74 35.19 -2.70
C ASP A 74 16.08 33.74 -2.31
N PRO A 75 17.32 33.25 -2.52
CA PRO A 75 17.74 31.90 -2.10
C PRO A 75 17.59 31.66 -0.59
N SER A 76 17.25 32.70 0.18
CA SER A 76 16.92 32.66 1.60
C SER A 76 15.51 32.11 1.91
N SER A 77 14.64 31.88 0.91
CA SER A 77 13.42 31.09 1.13
C SER A 77 13.83 29.63 1.32
N GLU A 78 14.04 29.25 2.58
CA GLU A 78 14.46 27.93 3.01
C GLU A 78 13.60 26.88 2.29
N THR A 79 14.22 26.10 1.40
CA THR A 79 13.49 25.08 0.65
C THR A 79 12.91 24.10 1.68
N PRO A 80 11.59 23.86 1.69
CA PRO A 80 10.98 23.02 2.71
C PRO A 80 11.65 21.65 2.71
N THR A 81 11.91 21.12 3.90
CA THR A 81 12.53 19.80 4.06
C THR A 81 11.65 18.71 3.45
N MET A 82 12.24 17.55 3.13
CA MET A 82 11.47 16.41 2.62
C MET A 82 10.35 15.96 3.57
N ALA A 83 10.57 16.06 4.87
CA ALA A 83 9.55 15.73 5.87
C ALA A 83 8.39 16.73 5.86
N GLN A 84 8.67 18.04 5.76
CA GLN A 84 7.64 19.08 5.61
C GLN A 84 6.85 18.87 4.32
N GLN A 85 7.53 18.62 3.19
CA GLN A 85 6.86 18.36 1.91
C GLN A 85 5.95 17.11 1.97
N GLN A 86 6.34 16.07 2.72
CA GLN A 86 5.48 14.91 2.93
C GLN A 86 4.27 15.22 3.82
N ALA A 87 4.43 16.06 4.85
CA ALA A 87 3.33 16.53 5.68
C ALA A 87 2.32 17.35 4.85
N ASP A 88 2.82 18.29 4.03
CA ASP A 88 1.98 19.08 3.12
C ASP A 88 1.25 18.19 2.09
N ALA A 89 1.96 17.20 1.53
CA ALA A 89 1.36 16.24 0.61
C ALA A 89 0.25 15.42 1.29
N LEU A 90 0.46 14.98 2.54
CA LEU A 90 -0.56 14.27 3.31
C LEU A 90 -1.78 15.16 3.59
N ALA A 91 -1.56 16.45 3.88
CA ALA A 91 -2.64 17.42 4.06
C ALA A 91 -3.47 17.59 2.77
N LEU A 92 -2.81 17.76 1.62
CA LEU A 92 -3.50 17.84 0.33
C LEU A 92 -4.34 16.58 0.04
N LEU A 93 -3.83 15.39 0.35
CA LEU A 93 -4.60 14.15 0.19
C LEU A 93 -5.84 14.13 1.10
N ALA A 94 -5.70 14.54 2.37
CA ALA A 94 -6.81 14.63 3.30
C ALA A 94 -7.86 15.64 2.83
N GLU A 95 -7.43 16.85 2.43
CA GLU A 95 -8.31 17.88 1.87
C GLU A 95 -9.04 17.39 0.63
N THR A 96 -8.33 16.78 -0.31
CA THR A 96 -8.94 16.22 -1.54
C THR A 96 -9.98 15.16 -1.18
N SER A 97 -9.68 14.26 -0.23
CA SER A 97 -10.63 13.23 0.20
C SER A 97 -11.87 13.77 0.92
N LEU A 98 -11.73 14.90 1.62
CA LEU A 98 -12.86 15.59 2.26
C LEU A 98 -13.72 16.36 1.25
N HIS A 99 -13.12 16.87 0.17
CA HIS A 99 -13.85 17.56 -0.89
C HIS A 99 -14.55 16.58 -1.84
N GLU A 100 -13.84 15.55 -2.30
CA GLU A 100 -14.35 14.55 -3.26
C GLU A 100 -15.19 13.45 -2.58
N GLY A 101 -15.07 13.31 -1.26
CA GLY A 101 -15.68 12.23 -0.49
C GLY A 101 -14.85 10.94 -0.49
N ILE A 102 -15.06 10.12 0.53
CA ILE A 102 -14.44 8.78 0.64
C ILE A 102 -15.48 7.76 0.19
N GLU A 103 -15.43 7.40 -1.09
CA GLU A 103 -16.18 6.25 -1.58
C GLU A 103 -15.55 4.97 -1.01
N PRO A 104 -16.31 4.12 -0.29
CA PRO A 104 -15.84 2.80 0.07
C PRO A 104 -15.72 2.00 -1.22
N GLY A 105 -14.54 2.04 -1.84
CA GLY A 105 -14.25 1.27 -3.04
C GLY A 105 -14.73 -0.17 -2.85
N ALA A 106 -15.32 -0.75 -3.91
CA ALA A 106 -15.71 -2.15 -3.91
C ALA A 106 -14.52 -2.97 -3.37
N SER A 107 -14.73 -3.68 -2.26
CA SER A 107 -13.73 -4.49 -1.57
C SER A 107 -13.32 -5.71 -2.42
N GLY A 108 -12.73 -5.46 -3.59
CA GLY A 108 -12.92 -6.29 -4.77
C GLY A 108 -11.67 -6.76 -5.51
N ASP A 109 -10.49 -6.18 -5.31
CA ASP A 109 -9.25 -6.78 -5.84
C ASP A 109 -8.75 -7.86 -4.88
N ARG A 110 -9.57 -8.90 -4.77
CA ARG A 110 -9.15 -10.19 -4.26
C ARG A 110 -8.21 -10.77 -5.31
N TYR A 111 -6.99 -11.09 -4.92
CA TYR A 111 -6.12 -12.00 -5.65
C TYR A 111 -6.93 -13.24 -6.05
N GLN A 112 -7.27 -13.37 -7.34
CA GLN A 112 -7.91 -14.57 -7.85
C GLN A 112 -6.83 -15.60 -8.15
N VAL A 113 -6.73 -16.61 -7.31
CA VAL A 113 -5.94 -17.81 -7.60
C VAL A 113 -6.82 -18.70 -8.48
N VAL A 114 -6.46 -18.84 -9.76
CA VAL A 114 -7.06 -19.83 -10.66
C VAL A 114 -6.29 -21.12 -10.48
N VAL A 115 -6.93 -22.12 -9.85
CA VAL A 115 -6.40 -23.49 -9.77
C VAL A 115 -7.05 -24.30 -10.89
N HIS A 116 -6.25 -24.78 -11.83
CA HIS A 116 -6.72 -25.76 -12.80
C HIS A 116 -6.76 -27.14 -12.13
N VAL A 117 -7.95 -27.72 -12.03
CA VAL A 117 -8.16 -29.09 -11.56
C VAL A 117 -8.93 -29.83 -12.64
N ASP A 118 -8.48 -31.03 -12.99
CA ASP A 118 -9.22 -31.90 -13.89
C ASP A 118 -10.59 -32.25 -13.27
N ALA A 119 -11.67 -31.97 -14.00
CA ALA A 119 -13.05 -32.21 -13.58
C ALA A 119 -13.34 -33.60 -12.95
N PRO A 120 -12.76 -34.73 -13.41
CA PRO A 120 -12.99 -36.03 -12.75
C PRO A 120 -12.46 -36.11 -11.31
N VAL A 121 -11.40 -35.36 -10.96
CA VAL A 121 -10.82 -35.34 -9.60
C VAL A 121 -11.74 -34.61 -8.61
N LEU A 122 -12.62 -33.73 -9.09
CA LEU A 122 -13.60 -33.03 -8.26
C LEU A 122 -14.81 -33.90 -7.89
N ALA A 123 -15.05 -34.99 -8.61
CA ALA A 123 -16.21 -35.86 -8.42
C ALA A 123 -15.94 -37.03 -7.46
N ASP A 124 -14.67 -37.39 -7.25
CA ASP A 124 -14.26 -38.52 -6.41
C ASP A 124 -13.05 -38.14 -5.53
N PRO A 125 -13.24 -37.95 -4.20
CA PRO A 125 -12.18 -37.48 -3.31
C PRO A 125 -11.05 -38.50 -3.09
N ASP A 126 -11.21 -39.76 -3.53
CA ASP A 126 -10.19 -40.79 -3.41
C ASP A 126 -9.30 -40.90 -4.67
N GLN A 127 -9.57 -40.10 -5.70
CA GLN A 127 -8.78 -40.09 -6.94
C GLN A 127 -7.50 -39.23 -6.80
N ALA A 128 -6.35 -39.80 -7.18
CA ALA A 128 -5.08 -39.10 -7.09
C ALA A 128 -4.98 -37.97 -8.13
N GLY A 129 -5.12 -36.72 -7.68
CA GLY A 129 -4.90 -35.53 -8.52
C GLY A 129 -3.40 -35.26 -8.80
N GLN A 130 -3.09 -34.77 -10.00
CA GLN A 130 -1.75 -34.27 -10.35
C GLN A 130 -1.77 -32.74 -10.44
N SER A 131 -0.77 -32.09 -9.85
CA SER A 131 -0.51 -30.65 -10.00
C SER A 131 0.89 -30.50 -10.58
N VAL A 132 0.96 -30.01 -11.81
CA VAL A 132 2.21 -29.72 -12.52
C VAL A 132 2.22 -28.22 -12.77
N LEU A 133 3.37 -27.59 -12.54
CA LEU A 133 3.62 -26.23 -13.02
C LEU A 133 4.31 -26.38 -14.37
N ASP A 134 3.70 -25.84 -15.42
CA ASP A 134 4.40 -25.66 -16.69
C ASP A 134 5.43 -24.51 -16.50
N ASP A 135 6.69 -24.77 -16.85
CA ASP A 135 7.77 -23.77 -16.89
C ASP A 135 7.58 -22.77 -18.05
#